data_AF-A0A8R7R341-F1
#
_entry.id   AF-A0A8R7R341-F1
#
_cell.length_a   1.000
_cell.length_b   1.000
_cell.length_c   1.000
_cell.angle_alpha   90.00
_cell.angle_beta   90.00
_cell.angle_gamma   90.00
#
_symmetry.space_group_name_H-M   'P 1'
#
loop_
_entity.id
_entity.type
_entity.pdbx_description
1 polymer ?
#
loop_
_entity_poly.entity_id
_entity_poly.type
_entity_poly.pdbx_seq_one_letter_code
_entity_poly.pdbx_strand_id
1 'polypeptide(L)'
;MIVLDHEHYTNHVKAHLEDEQYLNKTITHYKEMVNIAGGSMATGQYAKGSSDPLAIEVVNLEEETAKKPTAPNEEVAQSTNVGSSGPKPKKAKPNPCAEDKLHATILASSERIAIAIEKSTSSENNAIDGLWESMKVLPGFSLDHLAHYYAYLVDNPRVAMAFKVLEEDQRKVWVSRYVKSTFPEV
;
A
#
# COMPACT_ATOMS: atom_id res chain seq x y z
N MET A 1 3.93 -27.12 -8.63
CA MET A 1 5.21 -27.84 -8.77
C MET A 1 5.49 -27.86 -10.26
N ILE A 2 6.54 -27.16 -10.72
CA ILE A 2 6.95 -27.20 -12.13
C ILE A 2 7.90 -28.39 -12.26
N VAL A 3 7.54 -29.35 -13.10
CA VAL A 3 8.30 -30.59 -13.30
C VAL A 3 8.55 -30.72 -14.79
N LEU A 4 9.77 -31.02 -15.17
CA LEU A 4 10.11 -31.36 -16.55
C LEU A 4 9.58 -32.75 -16.89
N ASP A 5 9.15 -32.92 -18.13
CA ASP A 5 8.83 -34.25 -18.66
C ASP A 5 10.06 -35.17 -18.60
N HIS A 6 9.81 -36.46 -18.38
CA HIS A 6 10.86 -37.44 -18.09
C HIS A 6 11.96 -37.49 -19.17
N GLU A 7 11.56 -37.45 -20.44
CA GLU A 7 12.51 -37.46 -21.56
C GLU A 7 13.39 -36.20 -21.58
N HIS A 8 12.82 -35.03 -21.30
CA HIS A 8 13.55 -33.77 -21.26
C HIS A 8 14.55 -33.75 -20.10
N TYR A 9 14.10 -34.17 -18.92
CA TYR A 9 14.95 -34.30 -17.73
C TYR A 9 16.16 -35.20 -18.00
N THR A 10 15.91 -36.41 -18.53
CA THR A 10 16.98 -37.39 -18.76
C THR A 10 17.98 -36.93 -19.82
N ASN A 11 17.52 -36.24 -20.86
CA ASN A 11 18.42 -35.71 -21.89
C ASN A 11 19.27 -34.55 -21.38
N HIS A 12 18.70 -33.66 -20.54
CA HIS A 12 19.44 -32.55 -19.93
C HIS A 12 20.51 -33.02 -18.95
N VAL A 13 20.15 -33.90 -18.01
CA VAL A 13 21.08 -34.41 -16.97
C VAL A 13 22.25 -35.19 -17.57
N LYS A 14 22.06 -35.85 -18.73
CA LYS A 14 23.17 -36.50 -19.46
C LYS A 14 24.26 -35.52 -19.92
N ALA A 15 23.89 -34.29 -20.26
CA ALA A 15 24.82 -33.25 -20.68
C ALA A 15 25.32 -32.41 -19.48
N HIS A 16 24.51 -32.30 -18.42
CA HIS A 16 24.74 -31.46 -17.25
C HIS A 16 24.38 -32.23 -15.97
N LEU A 17 25.29 -33.09 -15.52
CA LEU A 17 25.04 -34.00 -14.41
C LEU A 17 24.87 -33.21 -13.09
N GLU A 18 25.59 -32.11 -12.95
CA GLU A 18 25.55 -31.18 -11.83
C GLU A 18 24.19 -30.50 -11.61
N ASP A 19 23.34 -30.44 -12.64
CA ASP A 19 22.03 -29.79 -12.59
C ASP A 19 20.93 -30.68 -11.99
N GLU A 20 21.19 -31.99 -11.86
CA GLU A 20 20.25 -32.95 -11.25
C GLU A 20 19.79 -32.49 -9.87
N GLN A 21 20.67 -31.83 -9.11
CA GLN A 21 20.35 -31.36 -7.78
C GLN A 21 19.39 -30.15 -7.74
N TYR A 22 19.12 -29.49 -8.86
CA TYR A 22 18.25 -28.31 -8.92
C TYR A 22 16.94 -28.58 -9.65
N LEU A 23 16.94 -29.52 -10.60
CA LEU A 23 15.77 -29.86 -11.39
C LEU A 23 14.71 -30.60 -10.55
N ASN A 24 13.43 -30.35 -10.86
CA ASN A 24 12.27 -31.01 -10.26
C ASN A 24 12.18 -30.94 -8.73
N LYS A 25 12.88 -30.01 -8.09
CA LYS A 25 12.76 -29.72 -6.65
C LYS A 25 11.80 -28.59 -6.39
N THR A 26 11.25 -28.57 -5.18
CA THR A 26 10.44 -27.44 -4.72
C THR A 26 11.33 -26.20 -4.54
N ILE A 27 10.89 -25.06 -5.08
CA ILE A 27 11.57 -23.79 -4.87
C ILE A 27 11.31 -23.35 -3.43
N THR A 28 12.37 -23.18 -2.64
CA THR A 28 12.27 -22.69 -1.26
C THR A 28 11.72 -21.25 -1.25
N HIS A 29 10.89 -20.92 -0.27
CA HIS A 29 10.26 -19.60 -0.14
C HIS A 29 9.41 -19.14 -1.34
N TYR A 30 9.01 -20.05 -2.25
CA TYR A 30 8.20 -19.69 -3.42
C TYR A 30 6.94 -18.89 -3.06
N LYS A 31 6.26 -19.25 -1.96
CA LYS A 31 5.06 -18.53 -1.49
C LYS A 31 5.37 -17.08 -1.06
N GLU A 32 6.48 -16.88 -0.38
CA GLU A 32 6.93 -15.55 0.05
C GLU A 32 7.35 -14.71 -1.16
N MET A 33 8.06 -15.31 -2.11
CA MET A 33 8.46 -14.68 -3.38
C MET A 33 7.24 -14.27 -4.22
N VAL A 34 6.20 -15.11 -4.30
CA VAL A 34 4.94 -14.78 -4.99
C VAL A 34 4.21 -13.62 -4.31
N ASN A 35 4.25 -13.53 -2.98
CA ASN A 35 3.65 -12.41 -2.26
C ASN A 35 4.39 -11.09 -2.52
N ILE A 36 5.72 -11.12 -2.67
CA ILE A 36 6.52 -9.93 -2.95
C ILE A 36 6.39 -9.49 -4.41
N ALA A 37 6.53 -10.43 -5.35
CA ALA A 37 6.52 -10.12 -6.78
C ALA A 37 5.10 -9.90 -7.33
N GLY A 38 4.06 -10.25 -6.55
CA GLY A 38 2.70 -10.39 -7.03
C GLY A 38 2.59 -11.60 -7.97
N GLY A 39 1.52 -12.39 -7.85
CA GLY A 39 1.26 -13.52 -8.76
C GLY A 39 0.99 -13.11 -10.23
N SER A 40 1.16 -11.85 -10.59
CA SER A 40 1.00 -11.33 -11.93
C SER A 40 2.27 -11.57 -12.75
N MET A 41 2.10 -12.12 -13.96
CA MET A 41 3.17 -12.13 -14.97
C MET A 41 3.74 -10.72 -15.10
N ALA A 42 5.08 -10.58 -15.01
CA ALA A 42 5.77 -9.34 -15.31
C ALA A 42 5.35 -8.87 -16.70
N THR A 43 4.39 -7.95 -16.72
CA THR A 43 3.89 -7.38 -17.95
C THR A 43 5.00 -6.44 -18.35
N GLY A 44 5.73 -6.73 -19.43
CA GLY A 44 6.89 -5.97 -19.92
C GLY A 44 6.60 -4.50 -20.28
N GLN A 45 5.45 -3.98 -19.84
CA GLN A 45 4.98 -2.61 -19.91
C GLN A 45 5.94 -1.61 -19.23
N TYR A 46 6.82 -2.09 -18.35
CA TYR A 46 7.83 -1.28 -17.67
C TYR A 46 9.28 -1.57 -18.11
N ALA A 47 9.49 -2.44 -19.10
CA ALA A 47 10.83 -2.67 -19.65
C ALA A 47 11.24 -1.46 -20.51
N LYS A 48 11.90 -0.48 -19.90
CA LYS A 48 12.50 0.66 -20.61
C LYS A 48 13.68 0.17 -21.46
N GLY A 49 13.68 0.53 -22.75
CA GLY A 49 14.85 0.35 -23.61
C GLY A 49 15.97 1.32 -23.20
N SER A 50 17.23 1.05 -23.55
CA SER A 50 18.35 1.94 -23.17
C SER A 50 18.27 3.36 -23.74
N SER A 51 17.33 3.60 -24.66
CA SER A 51 17.03 4.89 -25.26
C SER A 51 15.87 5.65 -24.60
N ASP A 52 15.17 5.05 -23.63
CA ASP A 52 14.06 5.73 -22.96
C ASP A 52 14.56 6.69 -21.88
N PRO A 53 14.05 7.94 -21.84
CA PRO A 53 14.46 8.90 -20.84
C PRO A 53 14.15 8.37 -19.42
N LEU A 54 15.15 8.48 -18.55
CA LEU A 54 15.03 8.22 -17.11
C LEU A 54 14.07 9.24 -16.50
N ALA A 55 12.76 8.97 -16.63
CA ALA A 55 11.72 9.76 -16.00
C ALA A 55 11.93 9.75 -14.48
N ILE A 56 12.03 10.97 -13.96
CA ILE A 56 12.17 11.35 -12.56
C ILE A 56 11.00 10.77 -11.74
N GLU A 57 11.34 10.31 -10.55
CA GLU A 57 10.49 9.69 -9.53
C GLU A 57 9.21 10.47 -9.24
N VAL A 58 8.06 9.79 -9.27
CA VAL A 58 7.07 9.79 -8.17
C VAL A 58 6.36 8.43 -8.22
N VAL A 59 6.70 7.52 -7.31
CA VAL A 59 5.99 6.25 -7.13
C VAL A 59 4.72 6.53 -6.34
N ASN A 60 3.60 6.72 -7.03
CA ASN A 60 2.28 6.45 -6.44
C ASN A 60 1.99 4.97 -6.63
N LEU A 61 2.06 4.23 -5.52
CA LEU A 61 1.64 2.85 -5.37
C LEU A 61 0.11 2.84 -5.21
N GLU A 62 -0.63 2.33 -6.19
CA GLU A 62 -2.06 1.91 -6.12
C GLU A 62 -2.45 1.53 -7.56
N GLU A 63 -2.31 0.27 -7.96
CA GLU A 63 -3.31 -0.80 -7.83
C GLU A 63 -3.94 -1.08 -9.21
N GLU A 64 -3.75 -2.33 -9.62
CA GLU A 64 -4.64 -3.19 -10.39
C GLU A 64 -5.85 -2.55 -11.09
N THR A 65 -6.06 -2.84 -12.38
CA THR A 65 -7.19 -3.70 -12.83
C THR A 65 -7.37 -3.73 -14.35
N ALA A 66 -7.96 -4.85 -14.78
CA ALA A 66 -8.87 -5.01 -15.92
C ALA A 66 -8.26 -5.22 -17.32
N LYS A 67 -8.01 -6.51 -17.56
CA LYS A 67 -8.13 -7.24 -18.84
C LYS A 67 -9.25 -6.69 -19.74
N LYS A 68 -8.94 -6.45 -21.02
CA LYS A 68 -9.92 -6.40 -22.13
C LYS A 68 -9.72 -7.63 -23.02
N PRO A 69 -10.79 -8.30 -23.50
CA PRO A 69 -10.67 -9.49 -24.34
C PRO A 69 -10.34 -9.10 -25.79
N THR A 70 -9.29 -9.72 -26.35
CA THR A 70 -8.99 -9.66 -27.79
C THR A 70 -9.46 -10.97 -28.43
N ALA A 71 -10.44 -10.86 -29.34
CA ALA A 71 -10.80 -11.94 -30.25
C ALA A 71 -9.74 -12.07 -31.38
N PRO A 72 -9.54 -13.29 -31.92
CA PRO A 72 -8.39 -13.61 -32.75
C PRO A 72 -8.62 -13.18 -34.21
N ASN A 73 -7.60 -12.65 -34.86
CA ASN A 73 -7.50 -12.80 -36.31
C ASN A 73 -6.05 -13.09 -36.68
N GLU A 74 -5.87 -14.31 -37.18
CA GLU A 74 -4.77 -14.68 -38.06
C GLU A 74 -4.81 -13.78 -39.29
N GLU A 75 -3.66 -13.36 -39.82
CA GLU A 75 -3.21 -13.78 -41.15
C GLU A 75 -1.91 -13.06 -41.50
N VAL A 76 -0.93 -13.90 -41.88
CA VAL A 76 0.39 -13.54 -42.39
C VAL A 76 0.24 -13.01 -43.81
N ALA A 77 0.82 -11.84 -44.11
CA ALA A 77 1.16 -11.48 -45.48
C ALA A 77 2.41 -10.60 -45.51
N GLN A 78 3.49 -11.17 -46.04
CA GLN A 78 4.70 -10.48 -46.48
C GLN A 78 4.36 -9.47 -47.59
N SER A 79 4.99 -8.30 -47.59
CA SER A 79 5.49 -7.72 -48.84
C SER A 79 6.59 -6.68 -48.60
N THR A 80 7.46 -6.59 -49.59
CA THR A 80 8.78 -5.96 -49.61
C THR A 80 8.76 -4.58 -50.27
N ASN A 81 9.82 -3.82 -49.97
CA ASN A 81 10.45 -2.75 -50.75
C ASN A 81 9.89 -1.29 -50.77
N VAL A 82 10.69 -0.42 -50.11
CA VAL A 82 11.31 0.85 -50.57
C VAL A 82 10.51 1.82 -51.45
N GLY A 83 10.32 3.05 -50.95
CA GLY A 83 9.97 4.22 -51.76
C GLY A 83 9.91 5.53 -50.95
N SER A 84 10.88 6.41 -51.17
CA SER A 84 11.02 7.75 -50.57
C SER A 84 9.91 8.73 -50.97
N SER A 85 9.39 9.53 -50.02
CA SER A 85 9.16 10.99 -50.14
C SER A 85 8.29 11.50 -48.97
N GLY A 86 8.86 12.39 -48.14
CA GLY A 86 8.07 13.13 -47.14
C GLY A 86 7.25 14.25 -47.80
N PRO A 87 6.10 14.65 -47.22
CA PRO A 87 5.99 16.07 -46.85
C PRO A 87 5.10 16.42 -45.62
N LYS A 88 5.55 17.49 -44.94
CA LYS A 88 4.85 18.50 -44.09
C LYS A 88 4.54 18.18 -42.61
N PRO A 89 5.00 19.03 -41.66
CA PRO A 89 4.57 18.96 -40.26
C PRO A 89 3.12 19.47 -40.16
N LYS A 90 2.19 18.56 -39.83
CA LYS A 90 0.84 18.93 -39.43
C LYS A 90 0.93 19.67 -38.09
N LYS A 91 0.50 20.93 -38.04
CA LYS A 91 0.23 21.64 -36.79
C LYS A 91 -0.69 20.76 -35.93
N ALA A 92 -0.20 20.30 -34.79
CA ALA A 92 -1.00 19.56 -33.84
C ALA A 92 -2.12 20.48 -33.34
N LYS A 93 -3.36 20.10 -33.62
CA LYS A 93 -4.54 20.71 -33.02
C LYS A 93 -4.46 20.42 -31.51
N PRO A 94 -4.61 21.40 -30.60
CA PRO A 94 -4.69 21.11 -29.18
C PRO A 94 -5.86 20.14 -28.99
N ASN A 95 -5.55 18.96 -28.47
CA ASN A 95 -6.50 17.87 -28.36
C ASN A 95 -7.44 18.24 -27.20
N PRO A 96 -8.73 18.57 -27.44
CA PRO A 96 -9.65 19.01 -26.38
C PRO A 96 -9.81 17.96 -25.27
N CYS A 97 -9.45 16.71 -25.57
CA CYS A 97 -9.43 15.58 -24.65
C CYS A 97 -8.36 15.69 -23.53
N ALA A 98 -7.32 16.51 -23.67
CA ALA A 98 -6.25 16.60 -22.66
C ALA A 98 -6.67 17.41 -21.41
N GLU A 99 -7.41 18.51 -21.61
CA GLU A 99 -7.93 19.33 -20.51
C GLU A 99 -9.00 18.57 -19.71
N ASP A 100 -9.88 17.85 -20.39
CA ASP A 100 -10.90 17.00 -19.76
C ASP A 100 -10.27 15.86 -18.94
N LYS A 101 -9.19 15.25 -19.43
CA LYS A 101 -8.43 14.23 -18.69
C LYS A 101 -7.73 14.79 -17.46
N LEU A 102 -7.18 15.99 -17.56
CA LEU A 102 -6.56 16.69 -16.43
C LEU A 102 -7.63 17.03 -15.38
N HIS A 103 -8.75 17.59 -15.79
CA HIS A 103 -9.88 17.92 -14.90
C HIS A 103 -10.40 16.68 -14.17
N ALA A 104 -10.61 15.58 -14.90
CA ALA A 104 -11.04 14.30 -14.32
C ALA A 104 -10.02 13.75 -13.30
N THR A 105 -8.73 13.87 -13.61
CA THR A 105 -7.65 13.40 -12.71
C THR A 105 -7.58 14.25 -11.44
N ILE A 106 -7.70 15.58 -11.56
CA ILE A 106 -7.75 16.49 -10.42
C ILE A 106 -8.94 16.16 -9.54
N LEU A 107 -10.14 16.00 -10.12
CA LEU A 107 -11.35 15.67 -9.37
C LEU A 107 -11.19 14.35 -8.60
N ALA A 108 -10.76 13.27 -9.28
CA ALA A 108 -10.54 11.97 -8.64
C ALA A 108 -9.49 12.01 -7.52
N SER A 109 -8.41 12.80 -7.69
CA SER A 109 -7.41 12.99 -6.64
C SER A 109 -7.97 13.77 -5.45
N SER A 110 -8.78 14.80 -5.70
CA SER A 110 -9.40 15.61 -4.66
C SER A 110 -10.43 14.84 -3.83
N GLU A 111 -11.20 13.95 -4.47
CA GLU A 111 -12.13 13.05 -3.79
C GLU A 111 -11.38 12.07 -2.88
N ARG A 112 -10.28 11.47 -3.36
CA ARG A 112 -9.44 10.58 -2.52
C ARG A 112 -8.88 11.33 -1.31
N ILE A 113 -8.42 12.57 -1.48
CA ILE A 113 -7.93 13.41 -0.38
C ILE A 113 -9.07 13.74 0.59
N ALA A 114 -10.25 14.13 0.09
CA ALA A 114 -11.41 14.43 0.92
C ALA A 114 -11.82 13.22 1.77
N ILE A 115 -11.89 12.03 1.16
CA ILE A 115 -12.18 10.76 1.85
C ILE A 115 -11.10 10.44 2.88
N ALA A 116 -9.82 10.63 2.56
CA ALA A 116 -8.73 10.37 3.49
C ALA A 116 -8.77 11.32 4.70
N ILE A 117 -9.09 12.60 4.48
CA ILE A 117 -9.29 13.59 5.54
C ILE A 117 -10.49 13.19 6.40
N GLU A 118 -11.63 12.87 5.78
CA GLU A 118 -12.83 12.42 6.48
C GLU A 118 -12.53 11.20 7.35
N LYS A 119 -11.86 10.17 6.82
CA LYS A 119 -11.44 8.99 7.59
C LYS A 119 -10.44 9.32 8.70
N SER A 120 -9.57 10.31 8.50
CA SER A 120 -8.65 10.77 9.54
C SER A 120 -9.36 11.52 10.67
N THR A 121 -10.49 12.15 10.40
CA THR A 121 -11.29 12.89 11.39
C THR A 121 -12.39 12.03 12.03
N SER A 122 -12.90 11.03 11.30
CA SER A 122 -13.99 10.14 11.68
C SER A 122 -13.53 8.92 12.48
N SER A 123 -12.39 9.01 13.17
CA SER A 123 -12.13 8.09 14.28
C SER A 123 -13.22 8.36 15.31
N GLU A 124 -14.32 7.60 15.24
CA GLU A 124 -15.38 7.58 16.23
C GLU A 124 -14.72 7.70 17.61
N ASN A 125 -14.94 8.82 18.30
CA ASN A 125 -14.24 9.18 19.54
C ASN A 125 -14.72 8.33 20.74
N ASN A 126 -14.97 7.04 20.49
CA ASN A 126 -15.24 5.98 21.46
C ASN A 126 -14.18 5.92 22.57
N ALA A 127 -13.00 6.52 22.37
CA ALA A 127 -11.95 6.66 23.38
C ALA A 127 -12.44 7.35 24.66
N ILE A 128 -13.32 8.35 24.53
CA ILE A 128 -13.76 9.20 25.65
C ILE A 128 -15.08 8.72 26.26
N ASP A 129 -15.88 7.97 25.51
CA ASP A 129 -17.20 7.51 25.97
C ASP A 129 -17.12 6.67 27.25
N GLY A 130 -17.78 7.12 28.31
CA GLY A 130 -17.75 6.44 29.62
C GLY A 130 -16.39 6.42 30.32
N LEU A 131 -15.36 7.07 29.77
CA LEU A 131 -14.02 7.13 30.36
C LEU A 131 -14.04 7.84 31.71
N TRP A 132 -14.74 8.97 31.80
CA TRP A 132 -14.86 9.73 33.05
C TRP A 132 -15.53 8.91 34.16
N GLU A 133 -16.63 8.22 33.84
CA GLU A 133 -17.37 7.38 34.79
C GLU A 133 -16.51 6.24 35.33
N SER A 134 -15.70 5.62 34.46
CA SER A 134 -14.75 4.57 34.86
C SER A 134 -13.57 5.10 35.69
N MET A 135 -13.20 6.37 35.51
CA MET A 135 -12.02 6.95 36.13
C MET A 135 -12.31 7.62 37.48
N LYS A 136 -13.45 8.29 37.63
CA LYS A 136 -13.82 9.00 38.87
C LYS A 136 -14.04 8.07 40.06
N VAL A 137 -14.27 6.77 39.81
CA VAL A 137 -14.43 5.75 40.84
C VAL A 137 -13.10 5.18 41.34
N LEU A 138 -11.96 5.57 40.74
CA LEU A 138 -10.63 5.10 41.16
C LEU A 138 -10.33 5.59 42.59
N PRO A 139 -10.18 4.67 43.57
CA PRO A 139 -9.89 5.07 44.94
C PRO A 139 -8.45 5.56 45.08
N GLY A 140 -8.22 6.47 46.03
CA GLY A 140 -6.87 6.93 46.41
C GLY A 140 -6.40 8.20 45.70
N PHE A 141 -7.23 8.85 44.88
CA PHE A 141 -6.91 10.12 44.23
C PHE A 141 -7.96 11.19 44.56
N SER A 142 -7.55 12.45 44.58
CA SER A 142 -8.49 13.57 44.66
C SER A 142 -9.25 13.69 43.34
N LEU A 143 -10.51 14.15 43.42
CA LEU A 143 -11.33 14.37 42.24
C LEU A 143 -10.71 15.41 41.29
N ASP A 144 -10.00 16.40 41.83
CA ASP A 144 -9.31 17.43 41.04
C ASP A 144 -8.14 16.84 40.23
N HIS A 145 -7.33 15.96 40.82
CA HIS A 145 -6.27 15.27 40.10
C HIS A 145 -6.83 14.38 38.99
N LEU A 146 -7.94 13.69 39.27
CA LEU A 146 -8.64 12.88 38.26
C LEU A 146 -9.22 13.78 37.15
N ALA A 147 -9.89 14.88 37.47
CA ALA A 147 -10.40 15.80 36.46
C ALA A 147 -9.28 16.37 35.56
N HIS A 148 -8.13 16.71 36.15
CA HIS A 148 -6.99 17.23 35.41
C HIS A 148 -6.35 16.17 34.51
N TYR A 149 -6.22 14.93 34.98
CA TYR A 149 -5.74 13.82 34.15
C TYR A 149 -6.75 13.46 33.05
N TYR A 150 -8.05 13.58 33.31
CA TYR A 150 -9.07 13.35 32.30
C TYR A 150 -8.98 14.38 31.16
N ALA A 151 -8.77 15.66 31.47
CA ALA A 151 -8.50 16.67 30.45
C ALA A 151 -7.29 16.29 29.59
N TYR A 152 -6.20 15.82 30.20
CA TYR A 152 -5.05 15.29 29.46
C TYR A 152 -5.40 14.11 28.56
N LEU A 153 -6.27 13.18 29.00
CA LEU A 153 -6.71 12.05 28.18
C LEU A 153 -7.61 12.49 27.01
N VAL A 154 -8.47 13.49 27.20
CA VAL A 154 -9.31 14.08 26.13
C VAL A 154 -8.43 14.65 25.02
N ASP A 155 -7.35 15.35 25.38
CA ASP A 155 -6.39 15.90 24.42
C ASP A 155 -5.48 14.84 23.80
N ASN A 156 -5.43 13.63 24.37
CA ASN A 156 -4.57 12.53 23.93
C ASN A 156 -5.37 11.22 23.71
N PRO A 157 -6.20 11.12 22.64
CA PRO A 157 -7.10 9.99 22.44
C PRO A 157 -6.42 8.62 22.40
N ARG A 158 -5.19 8.53 21.88
CA ARG A 158 -4.41 7.27 21.89
C ARG A 158 -4.07 6.80 23.29
N VAL A 159 -3.76 7.74 24.19
CA VAL A 159 -3.47 7.47 25.60
C VAL A 159 -4.77 7.09 26.32
N ALA A 160 -5.88 7.78 26.02
CA ALA A 160 -7.21 7.44 26.54
C ALA A 160 -7.64 6.01 26.16
N MET A 161 -7.44 5.61 24.91
CA MET A 161 -7.73 4.25 24.45
C MET A 161 -6.89 3.21 25.19
N ALA A 162 -5.58 3.45 25.33
CA ALA A 162 -4.71 2.54 26.08
C ALA A 162 -5.14 2.45 27.56
N PHE A 163 -5.48 3.58 28.18
CA PHE A 163 -5.92 3.65 29.56
C PHE A 163 -7.20 2.84 29.82
N LYS A 164 -8.14 2.80 28.88
CA LYS A 164 -9.36 1.97 28.97
C LYS A 164 -9.09 0.47 29.01
N VAL A 165 -8.02 0.00 28.36
CA VAL A 165 -7.66 -1.42 28.32
C VAL A 165 -7.03 -1.88 29.64
N LEU A 166 -6.46 -0.96 30.41
CA LEU A 166 -5.76 -1.26 31.64
C LEU A 166 -6.71 -1.66 32.78
N GLU A 167 -6.25 -2.58 33.61
CA GLU A 167 -6.90 -2.92 34.87
C GLU A 167 -6.81 -1.77 35.88
N GLU A 168 -7.59 -1.84 36.95
CA GLU A 168 -7.68 -0.77 37.94
C GLU A 168 -6.31 -0.38 38.51
N ASP A 169 -5.50 -1.37 38.93
CA ASP A 169 -4.19 -1.11 39.55
C ASP A 169 -3.20 -0.45 38.58
N GLN A 170 -3.22 -0.84 37.31
CA GLN A 170 -2.39 -0.23 36.28
C GLN A 170 -2.82 1.21 35.99
N ARG A 171 -4.14 1.47 35.97
CA ARG A 171 -4.69 2.82 35.84
C ARG A 171 -4.25 3.71 37.00
N LYS A 172 -4.26 3.20 38.24
CA LYS A 172 -3.73 3.93 39.42
C LYS A 172 -2.26 4.30 39.25
N VAL A 173 -1.42 3.39 38.75
CA VAL A 173 0.00 3.69 38.49
C VAL A 173 0.18 4.85 37.50
N TRP A 174 -0.64 4.88 36.45
CA TRP A 174 -0.58 5.95 35.45
C TRP A 174 -1.02 7.30 36.02
N VAL A 175 -2.13 7.32 36.76
CA VAL A 175 -2.62 8.53 37.45
C VAL A 175 -1.58 9.01 38.46
N SER A 176 -1.04 8.13 39.30
CA SER A 176 0.02 8.48 40.27
C SER A 176 1.25 9.07 39.61
N ARG A 177 1.72 8.47 38.50
CA ARG A 177 2.88 8.98 37.75
C ARG A 177 2.60 10.36 37.17
N TYR A 178 1.41 10.57 36.60
CA TYR A 178 1.00 11.87 36.07
C TYR A 178 0.93 12.92 37.17
N VAL A 179 0.21 12.63 38.26
CA VAL A 179 0.03 13.55 39.38
C VAL A 179 1.38 13.96 39.97
N LYS A 180 2.28 13.00 40.20
CA LYS A 180 3.63 13.29 40.71
C LYS A 180 4.45 14.19 39.78
N SER A 181 4.26 14.06 38.46
CA SER A 181 4.96 14.87 37.47
C SER A 181 4.36 16.27 37.31
N THR A 182 3.04 16.39 37.44
CA THR A 182 2.29 17.63 37.17
C THR A 182 2.14 18.50 38.41
N PHE A 183 2.08 17.87 39.60
CA PHE A 183 1.92 18.52 40.90
C PHE A 183 3.08 18.10 41.82
N PRO A 184 4.30 18.61 41.59
CA PRO A 184 5.42 18.31 42.46
C PRO A 184 5.18 18.90 43.86
N GLU A 185 5.44 18.11 44.91
CA GLU A 185 5.46 18.60 46.29
C GLU A 185 6.60 19.62 46.43
N VAL A 186 6.26 20.82 46.90
CA VAL A 186 7.19 21.95 47.14
C VAL A 186 7.87 21.78 48.48
#